data_AF-A0A969QWE8-F1
#
_entry.id   AF-A0A969QWE8-F1
#
_cell.length_a   1.000
_cell.length_b   1.000
_cell.length_c   1.000
_cell.angle_alpha   90.00
_cell.angle_beta   90.00
_cell.angle_gamma   90.00
#
_symmetry.space_group_name_H-M   'P 1'
#
loop_
_entity.id
_entity.type
_entity.pdbx_description
1 polymer ?
#
loop_
_entity_poly.entity_id
_entity_poly.type
_entity_poly.pdbx_seq_one_letter_code
_entity_poly.pdbx_strand_id
1 'polypeptide(L)'
;MKVLIDTNIILDFLLQRKPFFQDAELLFETVSTGKIIGYVTATTLTDIFYIARKHSGSIEVARQAVLETLTVMSICSVDRAILESALNSGFDDFEDAVQIFSAVAQNLDAIVTRDNRGFVSSPISVLSIQELLQQIET
;
A
#
# COMPACT_ATOMS: atom_id res chain seq x y z
N MET A 1 3.16 -9.89 -11.54
CA MET A 1 1.94 -9.21 -11.05
C MET A 1 2.32 -7.85 -10.49
N LYS A 2 1.55 -6.80 -10.77
CA LYS A 2 1.70 -5.44 -10.25
C LYS A 2 0.58 -5.18 -9.24
N VAL A 3 0.92 -4.88 -7.99
CA VAL A 3 -0.08 -4.72 -6.94
C VAL A 3 0.13 -3.43 -6.17
N LEU A 4 -0.94 -2.75 -5.79
CA LEU A 4 -0.88 -1.66 -4.82
C LEU A 4 -0.91 -2.25 -3.41
N ILE A 5 -0.01 -1.82 -2.54
CA ILE A 5 0.08 -2.26 -1.16
C ILE A 5 -0.49 -1.15 -0.28
N ASP A 6 -1.50 -1.50 0.52
CA ASP A 6 -2.09 -0.63 1.52
C ASP A 6 -1.03 -0.08 2.49
N THR A 7 -1.09 1.23 2.76
CA THR A 7 -0.27 1.96 3.72
C THR A 7 -0.10 1.22 5.05
N ASN A 8 -1.16 0.58 5.55
CA ASN A 8 -1.10 -0.15 6.82
C ASN A 8 -0.11 -1.31 6.80
N ILE A 9 -0.03 -2.07 5.70
CA ILE A 9 0.92 -3.19 5.56
C ILE A 9 2.36 -2.65 5.53
N ILE A 10 2.58 -1.53 4.82
CA ILE A 10 3.89 -0.88 4.80
C ILE A 10 4.32 -0.49 6.22
N LEU A 11 3.42 0.10 6.99
CA LEU A 11 3.68 0.46 8.39
C LEU A 11 3.88 -0.75 9.30
N ASP A 12 3.20 -1.88 9.02
CA ASP A 12 3.37 -3.09 9.80
C ASP A 12 4.78 -3.65 9.67
N PHE A 13 5.34 -3.62 8.46
CA PHE A 13 6.74 -3.97 8.20
C PHE A 13 7.70 -2.97 8.87
N LEU A 14 7.59 -1.68 8.52
CA LEU A 14 8.55 -0.66 8.95
C LEU A 14 8.58 -0.44 10.47
N LEU A 15 7.45 -0.62 11.14
CA LEU A 15 7.31 -0.40 12.59
C LEU A 15 7.16 -1.72 13.37
N GLN A 16 7.33 -2.87 12.72
CA GLN A 16 7.24 -4.21 13.33
C GLN A 16 5.95 -4.44 14.14
N ARG A 17 4.80 -4.02 13.58
CA ARG A 17 3.51 -4.06 14.29
C ARG A 17 2.98 -5.48 14.35
N LYS A 18 2.86 -6.02 15.57
CA LYS A 18 2.22 -7.33 15.80
C LYS A 18 0.69 -7.21 15.80
N PRO A 19 -0.04 -8.22 15.31
CA PRO A 19 0.45 -9.52 14.82
C PRO A 19 0.87 -9.56 13.33
N PHE A 20 0.79 -8.45 12.60
CA PHE A 20 0.87 -8.44 11.13
C PHE A 20 2.28 -8.41 10.55
N PHE A 21 3.30 -8.16 11.38
CA PHE A 21 4.68 -7.99 10.94
C PHE A 21 5.19 -9.17 10.09
N GLN A 22 4.91 -10.42 10.47
CA GLN A 22 5.44 -11.58 9.75
C GLN A 22 4.88 -11.69 8.33
N ASP A 23 3.58 -11.44 8.15
CA ASP A 23 2.97 -11.45 6.81
C ASP A 23 3.51 -10.28 5.96
N ALA A 24 3.67 -9.11 6.57
CA ALA A 24 4.23 -7.93 5.89
C ALA A 24 5.69 -8.16 5.47
N GLU A 25 6.51 -8.78 6.32
CA GLU A 25 7.90 -9.17 6.00
C GLU A 25 7.96 -10.09 4.79
N LEU A 26 7.10 -11.10 4.73
CA LEU A 26 7.03 -12.02 3.59
C LEU A 26 6.59 -11.32 2.29
N LEU A 27 5.67 -10.35 2.37
CA LEU A 27 5.30 -9.53 1.22
C LEU A 27 6.48 -8.68 0.72
N PHE A 28 7.23 -8.04 1.62
CA PHE A 28 8.41 -7.25 1.25
C PHE A 28 9.52 -8.11 0.63
N GLU A 29 9.74 -9.33 1.12
CA GLU A 29 10.65 -10.29 0.50
C GLU A 29 10.17 -10.64 -0.93
N THR A 30 8.88 -10.87 -1.11
CA THR A 30 8.28 -11.19 -2.41
C THR A 30 8.45 -10.05 -3.42
N VAL A 31 8.33 -8.79 -2.99
CA VAL A 31 8.61 -7.62 -3.83
C VAL A 31 10.10 -7.50 -4.13
N SER A 32 10.97 -7.58 -3.12
CA SER A 32 12.42 -7.37 -3.28
C SER A 32 13.11 -8.45 -4.11
N THR A 33 12.59 -9.68 -4.11
CA THR A 33 13.03 -10.78 -4.99
C THR A 33 12.47 -10.68 -6.42
N GLY A 34 11.61 -9.71 -6.69
CA GLY A 34 11.06 -9.44 -8.02
C GLY A 34 9.95 -10.40 -8.46
N LYS A 35 9.39 -11.21 -7.54
CA LYS A 35 8.24 -12.09 -7.85
C LYS A 35 6.99 -11.28 -8.21
N ILE A 36 6.84 -10.11 -7.59
CA ILE A 36 5.82 -9.11 -7.92
C ILE A 36 6.44 -7.71 -7.97
N ILE A 37 5.70 -6.75 -8.51
CA ILE A 37 6.04 -5.33 -8.43
C ILE A 37 5.06 -4.68 -7.45
N GLY A 38 5.57 -4.20 -6.32
CA GLY A 38 4.79 -3.48 -5.32
C GLY A 38 4.67 -2.00 -5.67
N TYR A 39 3.47 -1.46 -5.56
CA TYR A 39 3.15 -0.05 -5.74
C TYR A 39 2.61 0.54 -4.44
N VAL A 40 2.88 1.82 -4.22
CA VAL A 40 2.21 2.64 -3.20
C VAL A 40 1.79 3.98 -3.82
N THR A 41 0.80 4.66 -3.26
CA THR A 41 0.47 6.01 -3.72
C THR A 41 1.52 7.02 -3.26
N ALA A 42 1.61 8.16 -3.96
CA ALA A 42 2.42 9.28 -3.49
C ALA A 42 2.00 9.78 -2.09
N THR A 43 0.70 9.72 -1.77
CA THR A 43 0.15 10.09 -0.45
C THR A 43 0.58 9.13 0.65
N THR A 44 0.67 7.83 0.36
CA THR A 44 1.19 6.81 1.29
C THR A 44 2.57 7.20 1.86
N LEU A 45 3.46 7.83 1.07
CA LEU A 45 4.76 8.26 1.58
C LEU A 45 4.65 9.37 2.64
N THR A 46 3.71 10.29 2.48
CA THR A 46 3.48 11.34 3.48
C THR A 46 2.88 10.77 4.76
N ASP A 47 2.01 9.76 4.64
CA ASP A 47 1.42 9.07 5.80
C ASP A 47 2.47 8.25 6.56
N ILE A 48 3.34 7.54 5.84
CA ILE A 48 4.49 6.82 6.41
C ILE A 48 5.35 7.79 7.23
N PHE A 49 5.72 8.93 6.65
CA PHE A 49 6.54 9.92 7.36
C PHE A 49 5.85 10.39 8.65
N TYR A 50 4.58 10.81 8.54
CA TYR A 50 3.82 11.33 9.67
C TYR A 50 3.69 10.30 10.79
N ILE A 51 3.30 9.07 10.44
CA ILE A 51 3.03 8.00 11.38
C ILE A 51 4.32 7.49 12.02
N ALA A 52 5.39 7.27 11.24
CA ALA A 52 6.68 6.85 11.76
C ALA A 52 7.29 7.89 12.70
N ARG A 53 7.17 9.19 12.38
CA ARG A 53 7.61 10.28 13.27
C ARG A 53 6.79 10.32 14.55
N LYS A 54 5.47 10.18 14.45
CA LYS A 54 4.57 10.18 15.62
C LYS A 54 4.83 8.98 16.53
N HIS A 55 5.13 7.82 15.95
CA HIS A 55 5.40 6.59 16.70
C HIS A 55 6.76 6.61 17.40
N SER A 56 7.82 7.04 16.70
CA SER A 56 9.19 6.97 17.22
C SER A 56 9.68 8.24 17.93
N GLY A 57 9.04 9.39 17.67
CA GLY A 57 9.57 10.71 18.04
C GLY A 57 10.80 11.16 17.24
N SER A 58 11.30 10.35 16.29
CA SER A 58 12.53 10.58 15.55
C SER A 58 12.27 10.92 14.08
N ILE A 59 12.98 11.93 13.58
CA ILE A 59 12.82 12.41 12.19
C ILE A 59 13.66 11.54 11.28
N GLU A 60 14.79 11.06 11.77
CA GLU A 60 15.65 10.16 11.01
C GLU A 60 14.97 8.80 10.82
N VAL A 61 14.24 8.29 11.82
CA VAL A 61 13.41 7.07 11.64
C VAL A 61 12.33 7.30 10.58
N ALA A 62 11.66 8.45 10.60
CA ALA A 62 10.63 8.76 9.60
C ALA A 62 11.19 8.93 8.18
N ARG A 63 12.36 9.57 8.03
CA ARG A 63 13.06 9.69 6.74
C ARG A 63 13.52 8.33 6.24
N GLN A 64 14.06 7.50 7.13
CA GLN A 64 14.51 6.16 6.80
C GLN A 64 13.34 5.29 6.32
N ALA A 65 12.18 5.36 6.99
CA ALA A 65 10.96 4.67 6.58
C ALA A 65 10.49 5.05 5.16
N VAL A 66 10.52 6.34 4.83
CA VAL A 66 10.20 6.83 3.48
C VAL A 66 11.24 6.37 2.45
N LEU A 67 12.53 6.43 2.79
CA LEU A 67 13.61 6.00 1.91
C LEU A 67 13.53 4.49 1.59
N GLU A 68 13.27 3.65 2.60
CA GLU A 68 13.10 2.21 2.42
C GLU A 68 11.92 1.91 1.50
N THR A 69 10.80 2.62 1.68
CA THR A 69 9.63 2.47 0.80
C THR A 69 9.95 2.88 -0.63
N LEU A 70 10.61 4.01 -0.85
CA LEU A 70 11.06 4.47 -2.17
C LEU A 70 12.05 3.54 -2.86
N THR A 71 12.83 2.77 -2.08
CA THR A 71 13.84 1.86 -2.61
C THR A 71 13.20 0.57 -3.15
N VAL A 72 12.11 0.10 -2.52
CA VAL A 72 11.50 -1.20 -2.82
C VAL A 72 10.24 -1.07 -3.69
N MET A 73 9.51 0.05 -3.56
CA MET A 73 8.20 0.23 -4.18
C MET A 73 8.22 1.17 -5.39
N SER A 74 7.41 0.85 -6.38
CA SER A 74 7.01 1.78 -7.42
C SER A 74 5.98 2.78 -6.88
N ILE A 75 5.95 3.99 -7.43
CA ILE A 75 5.05 5.05 -6.95
C ILE A 75 3.93 5.29 -7.94
N CYS A 76 2.71 5.15 -7.47
CA CYS A 76 1.53 5.61 -8.17
C CYS A 76 1.41 7.13 -8.09
N SER A 77 1.33 7.78 -9.26
CA SER A 77 1.01 9.20 -9.34
C SER A 77 -0.41 9.45 -8.83
N VAL A 78 -0.59 10.52 -8.07
CA VAL A 78 -1.89 11.04 -7.66
C VAL A 78 -2.07 12.41 -8.31
N ASP A 79 -3.07 12.53 -9.18
CA ASP A 79 -3.38 13.76 -9.90
C ASP A 79 -4.82 14.23 -9.62
N ARG A 80 -5.22 15.34 -10.25
CA ARG A 80 -6.56 15.89 -10.11
C ARG A 80 -7.65 14.89 -10.48
N ALA A 81 -7.49 14.14 -11.57
CA ALA A 81 -8.53 13.23 -12.04
C ALA A 81 -8.74 12.08 -11.06
N ILE A 82 -7.65 11.56 -10.49
CA ILE A 82 -7.70 10.54 -9.42
C ILE A 82 -8.41 11.11 -8.18
N LEU A 83 -8.03 12.31 -7.73
CA LEU A 83 -8.63 12.93 -6.55
C LEU A 83 -10.13 13.23 -6.74
N GLU A 84 -10.53 13.72 -7.91
CA GLU A 84 -11.93 13.98 -8.24
C GLU A 84 -12.73 12.68 -8.34
N SER A 85 -12.14 11.61 -8.89
CA SER A 85 -12.79 10.29 -8.93
C SER A 85 -12.97 9.71 -7.52
N ALA A 86 -11.91 9.77 -6.70
CA ALA A 86 -11.94 9.35 -5.30
C ALA A 86 -12.99 10.13 -4.49
N LEU A 87 -13.07 11.45 -4.66
CA LEU A 87 -14.03 12.29 -3.94
C LEU A 87 -15.49 11.98 -4.29
N ASN A 88 -15.76 11.60 -5.55
CA ASN A 88 -17.13 11.33 -6.04
C ASN A 88 -17.53 9.85 -5.99
N SER A 89 -16.70 9.00 -5.39
CA SER A 89 -16.83 7.54 -5.45
C SER A 89 -17.83 6.94 -4.45
N GLY A 90 -18.15 7.66 -3.38
CA GLY A 90 -18.96 7.16 -2.28
C GLY A 90 -18.24 6.23 -1.30
N PHE A 91 -16.91 6.06 -1.41
CA PHE A 91 -16.11 5.44 -0.36
C PHE A 91 -16.02 6.37 0.87
N ASP A 92 -16.17 5.81 2.07
CA ASP A 92 -16.14 6.57 3.32
C ASP A 92 -14.73 7.07 3.65
N ASP A 93 -13.71 6.24 3.38
CA ASP A 93 -12.31 6.60 3.58
C ASP A 93 -11.71 7.15 2.28
N PHE A 94 -11.22 8.40 2.35
CA PHE A 94 -10.66 9.07 1.20
C PHE A 94 -9.28 8.53 0.82
N GLU A 95 -8.49 8.02 1.77
CA GLU A 95 -7.20 7.38 1.49
C GLU A 95 -7.42 6.11 0.65
N ASP A 96 -8.34 5.24 1.09
CA ASP A 96 -8.69 4.02 0.38
C ASP A 96 -9.22 4.34 -1.02
N ALA A 97 -10.07 5.36 -1.14
CA ALA A 97 -10.55 5.82 -2.44
C ALA A 97 -9.38 6.24 -3.36
N VAL A 98 -8.46 7.07 -2.86
CA VAL A 98 -7.28 7.51 -3.65
C VAL A 98 -6.41 6.32 -4.04
N GLN A 99 -6.19 5.35 -3.15
CA GLN A 99 -5.48 4.10 -3.48
C GLN A 99 -6.18 3.33 -4.60
N ILE A 100 -7.49 3.14 -4.51
CA ILE A 100 -8.30 2.42 -5.52
C ILE A 100 -8.18 3.10 -6.88
N PHE A 101 -8.49 4.39 -6.97
CA PHE A 101 -8.48 5.08 -8.26
C PHE A 101 -7.07 5.25 -8.83
N SER A 102 -6.05 5.32 -7.98
CA SER A 102 -4.65 5.28 -8.44
C SER A 102 -4.28 3.92 -9.05
N ALA A 103 -4.68 2.83 -8.41
CA ALA A 103 -4.46 1.47 -8.90
C ALA A 103 -5.17 1.22 -10.23
N VAL A 104 -6.42 1.66 -10.34
CA VAL A 104 -7.22 1.59 -11.58
C VAL A 104 -6.57 2.40 -12.70
N ALA A 105 -6.20 3.65 -12.45
CA ALA A 105 -5.62 4.54 -13.47
C ALA A 105 -4.31 3.98 -14.07
N GLN A 106 -3.54 3.21 -13.28
CA GLN A 106 -2.28 2.61 -13.70
C GLN A 106 -2.39 1.15 -14.14
N ASN A 107 -3.61 0.61 -14.25
CA ASN A 107 -3.86 -0.76 -14.65
C ASN A 107 -3.04 -1.75 -13.80
N LEU A 108 -3.12 -1.60 -12.48
CA LEU A 108 -2.58 -2.59 -11.56
C LEU A 108 -3.50 -3.83 -11.55
N ASP A 109 -2.97 -4.95 -11.08
CA ASP A 109 -3.68 -6.24 -11.09
C ASP A 109 -4.54 -6.41 -9.83
N ALA A 110 -4.07 -5.90 -8.68
CA ALA A 110 -4.77 -5.98 -7.41
C ALA A 110 -4.35 -4.87 -6.41
N ILE A 111 -5.15 -4.72 -5.36
CA ILE A 111 -4.81 -4.05 -4.11
C ILE A 111 -4.59 -5.12 -3.04
N VAL A 112 -3.56 -4.96 -2.23
CA VAL A 112 -3.23 -5.87 -1.12
C VAL A 112 -3.47 -5.11 0.18
N THR A 113 -4.36 -5.65 1.02
CA THR A 113 -4.70 -5.07 2.32
C THR A 113 -4.91 -6.17 3.36
N ARG A 114 -4.78 -5.81 4.64
CA ARG A 114 -5.19 -6.64 5.77
C ARG A 114 -6.64 -6.37 6.21
N ASP A 115 -7.29 -5.35 5.66
CA ASP A 115 -8.65 -4.95 5.99
C ASP A 115 -9.47 -4.68 4.73
N ASN A 116 -10.32 -5.64 4.35
CA ASN A 116 -11.12 -5.55 3.13
C ASN A 116 -12.35 -4.63 3.25
N ARG A 117 -12.68 -4.12 4.44
CA ARG A 117 -13.91 -3.34 4.68
C ARG A 117 -13.93 -2.02 3.89
N GLY A 118 -12.77 -1.37 3.76
CA GLY A 118 -12.62 -0.14 2.96
C GLY A 118 -12.74 -0.36 1.44
N PHE A 119 -12.65 -1.63 0.99
CA PHE A 119 -12.50 -1.97 -0.42
C PHE A 119 -13.68 -2.77 -1.01
N VAL A 120 -14.79 -2.90 -0.29
CA VAL A 120 -15.95 -3.76 -0.66
C VAL A 120 -16.52 -3.42 -2.05
N SER A 121 -16.42 -2.17 -2.49
CA SER A 121 -16.89 -1.72 -3.81
C SER A 121 -15.75 -1.47 -4.81
N SER A 122 -14.56 -1.99 -4.54
CA SER A 122 -13.40 -1.80 -5.40
C SER A 122 -13.64 -2.39 -6.80
N PRO A 123 -13.40 -1.65 -7.89
CA PRO A 123 -13.49 -2.16 -9.26
C PRO A 123 -12.28 -3.02 -9.66
N ILE A 124 -11.25 -3.09 -8.80
CA ILE A 124 -10.04 -3.90 -8.96
C ILE A 124 -10.00 -4.96 -7.86
N SER A 125 -9.39 -6.12 -8.18
CA SER A 125 -9.21 -7.22 -7.24
C SER A 125 -8.56 -6.76 -5.93
N VAL A 126 -9.09 -7.23 -4.80
CA VAL A 126 -8.56 -6.93 -3.47
C VAL A 126 -8.20 -8.25 -2.81
N LEU A 127 -6.96 -8.35 -2.35
CA LEU A 127 -6.37 -9.59 -1.84
C LEU A 127 -5.79 -9.35 -0.45
N SER A 128 -5.89 -10.36 0.40
CA SER A 128 -4.98 -10.53 1.52
C SER A 128 -3.59 -10.91 1.03
N ILE A 129 -2.59 -10.79 1.92
CA ILE A 129 -1.23 -11.26 1.62
C ILE A 129 -1.24 -12.75 1.29
N GLN A 130 -2.01 -13.55 2.04
CA GLN A 130 -2.10 -14.99 1.83
C GLN A 130 -2.69 -15.34 0.46
N GLU A 131 -3.76 -14.67 0.05
CA GLU A 131 -4.38 -14.88 -1.27
C GLU A 131 -3.44 -14.49 -2.41
N LEU A 132 -2.71 -13.37 -2.27
CA LEU A 132 -1.70 -12.98 -3.25
C LEU A 132 -0.59 -14.04 -3.37
N LEU A 133 -0.07 -14.54 -2.25
CA LEU A 133 1.01 -15.54 -2.26
C LEU A 133 0.56 -16.84 -2.95
N GLN A 134 -0.68 -17.28 -2.70
CA GLN A 134 -1.24 -18.45 -3.39
C GLN A 134 -1.35 -18.23 -4.91
N GLN A 135 -1.71 -17.02 -5.35
CA GLN A 135 -1.84 -16.71 -6.77
C GLN A 135 -0.52 -16.71 -7.53
N ILE A 136 0.60 -16.35 -6.89
CA ILE A 136 1.91 -16.28 -7.55
C ILE A 136 2.71 -17.59 -7.50
N GLU A 137 2.28 -18.55 -6.68
CA GLU A 137 2.86 -19.90 -6.62
C GLU A 137 2.29 -20.84 -7.71
N THR A 138 1.23 -20.41 -8.42
CA THR A 138 0.54 -21.17 -9.47
C THR A 138 1.01 -20.76 -10.85
#